data_AF-A0A2H6A910-F1
#
_entry.id   AF-A0A2H6A910-F1
#
_cell.length_a   1.000
_cell.length_b   1.000
_cell.length_c   1.000
_cell.angle_alpha   90.00
_cell.angle_beta   90.00
_cell.angle_gamma   90.00
#
_symmetry.space_group_name_H-M   'P 1'
#
loop_
_entity.id
_entity.type
_entity.pdbx_description
1 polymer ?
#
loop_
_entity_poly.entity_id
_entity_poly.type
_entity_poly.pdbx_seq_one_letter_code
_entity_poly.pdbx_strand_id
1 'polypeptide(L)'
;MQIERWKKVYLIGIKGVGVVALAKILKGLGIEVVGSDIQEKFFTDEVLKKEKIKYYEGFNKENLKKELPVDAVISSVAFLLPSSNNEEVAYAKKLKIPLLSYPQALALIFNQSFGIAICGSHGKSSTTAVLGKIFQDLGYDPTVLVGSEVIEWQSNSRVSKNFQEKIKFLKENEEKLKNLSWLKKNLKNLPLFIIEADEYRDAFLNYFPRIIIITNVDYDHPDYFKNYQSYLKSYLKFIKNLKEPKILITHKNFPFQKNTLHLKVKKINTNFPFPIPGKHFQQNLSLLNCLRKFLSLPFSKFLKSLKNYKGIRRRFEIIKKTKRLTFIDDYAHHPNEVFSFYQSLKIKFKRYKKILIFQPHTFTRLHFLFDEFSEIFKKIKKDKKTKVLILKTFPSAREKEILIKIKKLKTDKELAKKLNLDYFENFEDLAKFLKEKIKKGRWVLASIGAGDVYKIFDFLK
;
A
#
# COMPACT_ATOMS: atom_id res chain seq x y z
N MET A 1 -1.68 27.29 -0.09
CA MET A 1 -0.49 27.25 -0.96
C MET A 1 -0.90 26.82 -2.36
N GLN A 2 -0.47 27.52 -3.40
CA GLN A 2 -0.70 27.14 -4.79
C GLN A 2 0.53 26.42 -5.31
N ILE A 3 0.52 25.08 -5.29
CA ILE A 3 1.68 24.25 -5.67
C ILE A 3 2.15 24.49 -7.11
N GLU A 4 1.25 24.96 -7.96
CA GLU A 4 1.49 25.31 -9.37
C GLU A 4 2.50 26.46 -9.54
N ARG A 5 2.75 27.24 -8.48
CA ARG A 5 3.73 28.34 -8.50
C ARG A 5 5.11 27.94 -8.01
N TRP A 6 5.27 26.73 -7.46
CA TRP A 6 6.56 26.29 -6.97
C TRP A 6 7.50 26.00 -8.14
N LYS A 7 8.76 26.38 -7.96
CA LYS A 7 9.85 26.12 -8.90
C LYS A 7 10.77 25.02 -8.36
N LYS A 8 11.05 25.01 -7.05
CA LYS A 8 11.99 24.06 -6.45
C LYS A 8 11.57 23.64 -5.04
N VAL A 9 11.69 22.35 -4.75
CA VAL A 9 11.45 21.80 -3.41
C VAL A 9 12.61 20.93 -2.94
N TYR A 10 12.76 20.85 -1.62
CA TYR A 10 13.72 19.95 -0.97
C TYR A 10 12.98 18.85 -0.20
N LEU A 11 13.33 17.58 -0.45
CA LEU A 11 12.70 16.42 0.19
C LEU A 11 13.63 15.76 1.22
N ILE A 12 13.22 15.69 2.48
CA ILE A 12 13.96 15.02 3.55
C ILE A 12 13.40 13.60 3.75
N GLY A 13 14.26 12.60 3.65
CA GLY A 13 13.83 11.19 3.61
C GLY A 13 13.32 10.79 2.23
N ILE A 14 14.00 11.24 1.17
CA ILE A 14 13.55 11.12 -0.21
C ILE A 14 13.40 9.67 -0.69
N LYS A 15 14.21 8.72 -0.20
CA LYS A 15 14.15 7.29 -0.52
C LYS A 15 12.92 6.60 0.08
N GLY A 16 12.15 7.25 0.94
CA GLY A 16 10.89 6.70 1.45
C GLY A 16 9.90 6.39 0.31
N VAL A 17 9.22 5.23 0.37
CA VAL A 17 8.29 4.75 -0.68
C VAL A 17 7.27 5.82 -1.11
N GLY A 18 6.62 6.47 -0.14
CA GLY A 18 5.71 7.58 -0.42
C GLY A 18 6.41 8.82 -0.95
N VAL A 19 7.58 9.16 -0.41
CA VAL A 19 8.31 10.39 -0.74
C VAL A 19 8.87 10.34 -2.16
N VAL A 20 9.42 9.20 -2.63
CA VAL A 20 9.80 9.00 -4.04
C VAL A 20 8.60 9.16 -4.97
N ALA A 21 7.43 8.64 -4.60
CA ALA A 21 6.24 8.81 -5.40
C ALA A 21 5.85 10.29 -5.53
N LEU A 22 5.91 11.04 -4.44
CA LEU A 22 5.69 12.48 -4.44
C LEU A 22 6.76 13.22 -5.27
N ALA A 23 8.04 12.85 -5.14
CA ALA A 23 9.14 13.41 -5.93
C ALA A 23 8.87 13.31 -7.43
N LYS A 24 8.41 12.14 -7.89
CA LYS A 24 8.01 11.91 -9.29
C LYS A 24 6.85 12.80 -9.71
N ILE A 25 5.82 12.92 -8.86
CA ILE A 25 4.64 13.75 -9.17
C ILE A 25 5.04 15.22 -9.27
N LEU A 26 5.83 15.73 -8.32
CA LEU A 26 6.33 17.12 -8.32
C LEU A 26 7.20 17.39 -9.55
N LYS A 27 8.10 16.48 -9.91
CA LYS A 27 8.87 16.57 -11.15
C LYS A 27 7.96 16.58 -12.39
N GLY A 28 6.92 15.75 -12.41
CA GLY A 28 5.93 15.73 -13.50
C GLY A 28 5.06 17.00 -13.57
N LEU A 29 5.00 17.76 -12.48
CA LEU A 29 4.46 19.12 -12.42
C LEU A 29 5.50 20.19 -12.81
N GLY A 30 6.66 19.82 -13.37
CA GLY A 30 7.70 20.78 -13.75
C GLY A 30 8.45 21.42 -12.58
N ILE A 31 8.27 20.91 -11.35
CA ILE A 31 8.96 21.41 -10.16
C ILE A 31 10.31 20.70 -10.04
N GLU A 32 11.38 21.46 -9.83
CA GLU A 32 12.70 20.90 -9.52
C GLU A 32 12.65 20.22 -8.15
N VAL A 33 13.13 18.97 -8.09
CA VAL A 33 13.15 18.18 -6.86
C VAL A 33 14.58 17.78 -6.55
N VAL A 34 15.00 18.10 -5.34
CA VAL A 34 16.24 17.63 -4.72
C VAL A 34 15.91 17.12 -3.33
N GLY A 35 16.78 16.33 -2.71
CA GLY A 35 16.54 15.88 -1.34
C GLY A 35 17.72 15.24 -0.66
N SER A 36 17.45 14.61 0.47
CA SER A 36 18.41 13.88 1.30
C SER A 36 17.81 12.59 1.84
N ASP A 37 18.65 11.59 2.09
CA ASP A 37 18.28 10.42 2.88
C ASP A 37 19.50 9.76 3.54
N ILE A 38 19.25 8.75 4.37
CA ILE A 38 20.28 7.89 4.96
C ILE A 38 21.06 7.11 3.89
N GLN A 39 22.24 6.62 4.26
CA GLN A 39 23.14 5.87 3.36
C GLN A 39 22.57 4.49 2.95
N GLU A 40 21.67 3.90 3.74
CA GLU A 40 21.04 2.61 3.44
C GLU A 40 20.38 2.62 2.04
N LYS A 41 20.49 1.49 1.34
CA LYS A 41 19.96 1.32 -0.02
C LYS A 41 18.59 0.64 0.03
N PHE A 42 17.63 1.24 -0.65
CA PHE A 42 16.27 0.74 -0.83
C PHE A 42 16.00 0.49 -2.31
N PHE A 43 14.91 -0.22 -2.63
CA PHE A 43 14.51 -0.40 -4.04
C PHE A 43 14.16 0.93 -4.73
N THR A 44 13.81 1.95 -3.93
CA THR A 44 13.48 3.31 -4.36
C THR A 44 14.68 4.10 -4.86
N ASP A 45 15.91 3.71 -4.51
CA ASP A 45 17.14 4.32 -5.04
C ASP A 45 17.20 4.20 -6.57
N GLU A 46 16.87 3.02 -7.11
CA GLU A 46 16.83 2.79 -8.57
C GLU A 46 15.73 3.63 -9.25
N VAL A 47 14.63 3.91 -8.54
CA VAL A 47 13.58 4.80 -9.03
C VAL A 47 14.10 6.23 -9.13
N LEU A 48 14.75 6.75 -8.08
CA LEU A 48 15.34 8.09 -8.09
C LEU A 48 16.41 8.25 -9.20
N LYS A 49 17.25 7.23 -9.38
CA LYS A 49 18.28 7.17 -10.43
C LYS A 49 17.67 7.20 -11.83
N LYS A 50 16.67 6.36 -12.10
CA LYS A 50 15.93 6.33 -13.38
C LYS A 50 15.27 7.67 -13.68
N GLU A 51 14.73 8.32 -12.65
CA GLU A 51 14.11 9.63 -12.73
C GLU A 51 15.13 10.77 -12.73
N LYS A 52 16.44 10.51 -12.63
CA LYS A 52 17.49 11.54 -12.59
C LYS A 52 17.22 12.62 -11.51
N ILE A 53 16.70 12.21 -10.35
CA ILE A 53 16.45 13.11 -9.21
C ILE A 53 17.69 13.13 -8.33
N LYS A 54 18.27 14.31 -8.15
CA LYS A 54 19.45 14.52 -7.30
C LYS A 54 19.08 14.35 -5.83
N TYR A 55 19.94 13.68 -5.06
CA TYR A 55 19.82 13.67 -3.60
C TYR A 55 21.19 13.54 -2.92
N TYR A 56 21.25 13.92 -1.64
CA TYR A 56 22.40 13.82 -0.76
C TYR A 56 22.28 12.62 0.19
N GLU A 57 23.40 11.99 0.52
CA GLU A 57 23.45 10.98 1.57
C GLU A 57 23.83 11.61 2.92
N GLY A 58 23.06 11.27 3.96
CA GLY A 58 23.13 11.92 5.26
C GLY A 58 22.29 13.20 5.35
N PHE A 59 21.90 13.55 6.58
CA PHE A 59 21.17 14.79 6.87
C PHE A 59 22.14 15.84 7.38
N ASN A 60 22.33 16.92 6.61
CA ASN A 60 23.24 18.00 6.99
C ASN A 60 22.67 19.34 6.48
N LYS A 61 22.64 20.37 7.34
CA LYS A 61 22.13 21.70 6.96
C LYS A 61 22.80 22.29 5.71
N GLU A 62 24.07 21.97 5.46
CA GLU A 62 24.81 22.44 4.28
C GLU A 62 24.25 21.84 2.98
N ASN A 63 23.59 20.68 3.02
CA ASN A 63 22.90 20.12 1.85
C ASN A 63 21.74 21.02 1.43
N LEU A 64 20.87 21.41 2.36
CA LEU A 64 19.76 22.33 2.09
C LEU A 64 20.26 23.70 1.67
N LYS A 65 21.32 24.22 2.31
CA LYS A 65 21.92 25.52 1.99
C LYS A 65 22.40 25.62 0.54
N LYS A 66 22.99 24.54 -0.01
CA LYS A 66 23.43 24.46 -1.42
C LYS A 66 22.29 24.54 -2.44
N GLU A 67 21.07 24.24 -2.01
CA GLU A 67 19.90 24.13 -2.89
C GLU A 67 18.95 25.32 -2.81
N LEU A 68 19.24 26.31 -1.96
CA LEU A 68 18.45 27.54 -1.84
C LEU A 68 18.54 28.40 -3.11
N PRO A 69 17.48 29.17 -3.45
CA PRO A 69 16.18 29.21 -2.77
C PRO A 69 15.29 27.99 -3.10
N VAL A 70 14.48 27.57 -2.12
CA VAL A 70 13.42 26.55 -2.31
C VAL A 70 12.08 27.09 -1.84
N ASP A 71 10.99 26.70 -2.49
CA ASP A 71 9.63 27.13 -2.15
C ASP A 71 9.07 26.40 -0.92
N ALA A 72 9.52 25.17 -0.69
CA ALA A 72 9.12 24.36 0.45
C ALA A 72 10.14 23.25 0.75
N VAL A 73 10.18 22.85 2.02
CA VAL A 73 10.82 21.63 2.48
C VAL A 73 9.72 20.63 2.83
N ILE A 74 9.81 19.42 2.28
CA ILE A 74 8.84 18.35 2.53
C ILE A 74 9.58 17.18 3.17
N SER A 75 9.08 16.65 4.27
CA SER A 75 9.76 15.61 5.02
C SER A 75 8.88 14.38 5.23
N SER A 76 9.50 13.20 5.25
CA SER A 76 8.90 12.04 5.91
C SER A 76 8.55 12.40 7.36
N VAL A 77 7.42 11.88 7.85
CA VAL A 77 6.94 12.14 9.22
C VAL A 77 8.00 11.72 10.25
N ALA A 78 8.79 10.68 9.96
CA ALA A 78 9.84 10.19 10.85
C ALA A 78 10.89 11.26 11.19
N PHE A 79 11.25 12.13 10.23
CA PHE A 79 12.27 13.16 10.41
C PHE A 79 11.70 14.51 10.88
N LEU A 80 10.37 14.62 11.01
CA LEU A 80 9.73 15.79 11.61
C LEU A 80 9.60 15.69 13.13
N LEU A 81 9.77 14.50 13.70
CA LEU A 81 9.69 14.28 15.13
C LEU A 81 10.85 14.99 15.85
N PRO A 82 10.63 15.62 17.01
CA PRO A 82 11.70 16.26 17.78
C PRO A 82 12.87 15.30 18.07
N SER A 83 12.55 14.03 18.35
CA SER A 83 13.54 12.97 18.62
C SER A 83 14.46 12.64 17.45
N SER A 84 14.14 13.09 16.23
CA SER A 84 15.00 12.84 15.06
C SER A 84 16.24 13.71 15.02
N ASN A 85 16.25 14.86 15.73
CA ASN A 85 17.32 15.86 15.71
C ASN A 85 17.82 16.21 14.28
N ASN A 86 16.93 16.21 13.29
CA ASN A 86 17.31 16.42 11.90
C ASN A 86 17.75 17.89 11.66
N GLU A 87 19.02 18.08 11.30
CA GLU A 87 19.62 19.41 11.10
C GLU A 87 18.98 20.21 9.96
N GLU A 88 18.56 19.53 8.89
CA GLU A 88 17.93 20.17 7.72
C GLU A 88 16.54 20.70 8.08
N VAL A 89 15.78 19.96 8.89
CA VAL A 89 14.49 20.42 9.44
C VAL A 89 14.68 21.62 10.36
N ALA A 90 15.67 21.57 11.26
CA ALA A 90 15.98 22.70 12.16
C ALA A 90 16.38 23.95 11.36
N TYR A 91 17.18 23.78 10.31
CA TYR A 91 17.62 24.86 9.44
C TYR A 91 16.46 25.46 8.62
N ALA A 92 15.58 24.64 8.05
CA ALA A 92 14.38 25.09 7.35
C ALA A 92 13.47 25.94 8.24
N LYS A 93 13.26 25.52 9.50
CA LYS A 93 12.52 26.29 10.51
C LYS A 93 13.17 27.63 10.81
N LYS A 94 14.50 27.67 10.99
CA LYS A 94 15.25 28.91 11.24
C LYS A 94 15.07 29.93 10.11
N LEU A 95 15.07 29.45 8.86
CA LEU A 95 14.88 30.28 7.67
C LEU A 95 13.39 30.59 7.37
N LYS A 96 12.45 30.09 8.19
CA LYS A 96 11.00 30.22 7.99
C LYS A 96 10.54 29.70 6.62
N ILE A 97 11.24 28.72 6.05
CA ILE A 97 10.84 28.04 4.82
C ILE A 97 9.60 27.19 5.13
N PRO A 98 8.55 27.20 4.27
CA PRO A 98 7.39 26.34 4.48
C PRO A 98 7.78 24.87 4.63
N LEU A 99 7.44 24.28 5.78
CA LEU A 99 7.77 22.90 6.12
C LEU A 99 6.49 22.06 6.13
N LEU A 100 6.45 21.03 5.28
CA LEU A 100 5.29 20.14 5.14
C LEU A 100 5.69 18.69 5.43
N SER A 101 4.78 17.92 6.00
CA SER A 101 4.90 16.47 5.96
C SER A 101 4.55 15.93 4.57
N TYR A 102 5.09 14.77 4.23
CA TYR A 102 4.74 14.05 2.99
C TYR A 102 3.22 13.93 2.77
N PRO A 103 2.39 13.49 3.74
CA PRO A 103 0.94 13.41 3.54
C PRO A 103 0.28 14.76 3.27
N GLN A 104 0.75 15.83 3.92
CA GLN A 104 0.24 17.19 3.68
C GLN A 104 0.58 17.66 2.26
N ALA A 105 1.84 17.50 1.83
CA ALA A 105 2.25 17.88 0.47
C ALA A 105 1.52 17.07 -0.60
N LEU A 106 1.33 15.77 -0.38
CA LEU A 106 0.56 14.91 -1.27
C LEU A 106 -0.91 15.34 -1.35
N ALA A 107 -1.52 15.69 -0.22
CA ALA A 107 -2.89 16.19 -0.16
C ALA A 107 -3.07 17.49 -0.95
N LEU A 108 -2.09 18.40 -0.95
CA LEU A 108 -2.15 19.62 -1.77
C LEU A 108 -2.34 19.31 -3.27
N ILE A 109 -1.74 18.23 -3.75
CA ILE A 109 -1.84 17.80 -5.16
C ILE A 109 -3.13 17.02 -5.39
N PHE A 110 -3.40 16.04 -4.53
CA PHE A 110 -4.59 15.18 -4.64
C PHE A 110 -5.88 16.00 -4.61
N ASN A 111 -5.97 17.00 -3.73
CA ASN A 111 -7.19 17.79 -3.54
C ASN A 111 -7.50 18.76 -4.69
N GLN A 112 -6.56 18.95 -5.63
CA GLN A 112 -6.73 19.70 -6.88
C GLN A 112 -7.03 18.79 -8.08
N SER A 113 -7.07 17.48 -7.87
CA SER A 113 -7.22 16.48 -8.93
C SER A 113 -8.65 15.93 -9.01
N PHE A 114 -8.93 15.09 -10.01
CA PHE A 114 -10.09 14.20 -9.99
C PHE A 114 -9.70 12.95 -9.16
N GLY A 115 -9.82 13.11 -7.84
CA GLY A 115 -9.33 12.15 -6.86
C GLY A 115 -10.22 10.91 -6.71
N ILE A 116 -9.61 9.72 -6.81
CA ILE A 116 -10.20 8.42 -6.52
C ILE A 116 -9.40 7.79 -5.37
N ALA A 117 -10.01 7.68 -4.20
CA ALA A 117 -9.40 7.10 -3.01
C ALA A 117 -9.87 5.65 -2.80
N ILE A 118 -8.92 4.74 -2.60
CA ILE A 118 -9.18 3.37 -2.17
C ILE A 118 -8.78 3.26 -0.72
N CYS A 119 -9.71 2.92 0.16
CA CYS A 119 -9.45 2.69 1.58
C CYS A 119 -10.11 1.39 2.06
N GLY A 120 -9.82 1.01 3.30
CA GLY A 120 -10.31 -0.20 3.95
C GLY A 120 -9.19 -0.95 4.66
N SER A 121 -9.51 -1.80 5.62
CA SER A 121 -8.49 -2.47 6.45
C SER A 121 -7.51 -3.29 5.61
N HIS A 122 -8.03 -4.04 4.63
CA HIS A 122 -7.21 -4.90 3.76
C HIS A 122 -7.45 -4.67 2.27
N GLY A 123 -6.44 -4.97 1.45
CA GLY A 123 -6.56 -5.00 -0.02
C GLY A 123 -6.50 -3.64 -0.73
N LYS A 124 -6.15 -2.56 -0.01
CA LYS A 124 -6.02 -1.19 -0.56
C LYS A 124 -4.99 -1.12 -1.71
N SER A 125 -3.74 -1.50 -1.44
CA SER A 125 -2.64 -1.41 -2.41
C SER A 125 -2.95 -2.21 -3.69
N SER A 126 -3.41 -3.45 -3.53
CA SER A 126 -3.77 -4.31 -4.67
C SER A 126 -4.90 -3.71 -5.51
N THR A 127 -5.96 -3.20 -4.87
CA THR A 127 -7.11 -2.63 -5.58
C THR A 127 -6.74 -1.33 -6.30
N THR A 128 -5.91 -0.51 -5.67
CA THR A 128 -5.35 0.73 -6.24
C THR A 128 -4.52 0.44 -7.49
N ALA A 129 -3.60 -0.52 -7.40
CA ALA A 129 -2.75 -0.92 -8.52
C ALA A 129 -3.56 -1.49 -9.70
N VAL A 130 -4.55 -2.36 -9.42
CA VAL A 130 -5.42 -2.92 -10.47
C VAL A 130 -6.24 -1.82 -11.15
N LEU A 131 -6.82 -0.88 -10.38
CA LEU A 131 -7.56 0.24 -10.97
C LEU A 131 -6.66 1.13 -11.83
N GLY A 132 -5.47 1.45 -11.34
CA GLY A 132 -4.47 2.20 -12.09
C GLY A 132 -4.10 1.52 -13.41
N LYS A 133 -3.91 0.19 -13.39
CA LYS A 133 -3.64 -0.60 -14.60
C LYS A 133 -4.80 -0.61 -15.59
N ILE A 134 -6.03 -0.78 -15.10
CA ILE A 134 -7.23 -0.70 -15.94
C ILE A 134 -7.27 0.67 -16.65
N PHE A 135 -7.12 1.75 -15.90
CA PHE A 135 -7.19 3.10 -16.47
C PHE A 135 -6.04 3.36 -17.46
N GLN A 136 -4.84 2.87 -17.16
CA GLN A 136 -3.71 2.90 -18.10
C GLN A 136 -4.03 2.15 -19.40
N ASP A 137 -4.51 0.90 -19.31
CA ASP A 137 -4.81 0.05 -20.48
C ASP A 137 -5.96 0.59 -21.34
N LEU A 138 -6.85 1.36 -20.73
CA LEU A 138 -7.94 2.04 -21.43
C LEU A 138 -7.54 3.42 -21.98
N GLY A 139 -6.31 3.90 -21.73
CA GLY A 139 -5.80 5.15 -22.27
C GLY A 139 -6.17 6.41 -21.47
N TYR A 140 -6.60 6.27 -20.21
CA TYR A 140 -6.98 7.40 -19.35
C TYR A 140 -5.78 8.09 -18.66
N ASP A 141 -4.58 7.52 -18.77
CA ASP A 141 -3.33 8.12 -18.30
C ASP A 141 -3.38 8.67 -16.85
N PRO A 142 -3.71 7.85 -15.83
CA PRO A 142 -3.86 8.32 -14.45
C PRO A 142 -2.52 8.57 -13.75
N THR A 143 -2.50 9.53 -12.83
CA THR A 143 -1.53 9.52 -11.73
C THR A 143 -1.99 8.48 -10.71
N VAL A 144 -1.10 7.61 -10.27
CA VAL A 144 -1.41 6.51 -9.33
C VAL A 144 -0.33 6.45 -8.25
N LEU A 145 -0.74 6.32 -7.00
CA LEU A 145 0.16 6.07 -5.88
C LEU A 145 -0.29 4.84 -5.10
N VAL A 146 0.60 3.84 -5.04
CA VAL A 146 0.40 2.54 -4.38
C VAL A 146 1.41 2.40 -3.24
N GLY A 147 1.04 1.73 -2.15
CA GLY A 147 1.93 1.46 -1.01
C GLY A 147 3.01 0.41 -1.26
N SER A 148 3.02 -0.26 -2.42
CA SER A 148 4.02 -1.24 -2.84
C SER A 148 4.36 -1.08 -4.32
N GLU A 149 5.51 -1.60 -4.74
CA GLU A 149 5.95 -1.58 -6.13
C GLU A 149 4.99 -2.38 -7.01
N VAL A 150 4.48 -1.75 -8.08
CA VAL A 150 3.76 -2.44 -9.15
C VAL A 150 4.77 -3.03 -10.12
N ILE A 151 4.76 -4.36 -10.30
CA ILE A 151 5.80 -5.11 -11.02
C ILE A 151 6.01 -4.56 -12.44
N GLU A 152 4.92 -4.21 -13.13
CA GLU A 152 4.98 -3.69 -14.51
C GLU A 152 5.51 -2.26 -14.59
N TRP A 153 5.29 -1.45 -13.55
CA TRP A 153 5.76 -0.07 -13.52
C TRP A 153 7.20 0.03 -13.01
N GLN A 154 7.70 -1.04 -12.35
CA GLN A 154 8.97 -1.02 -11.61
C GLN A 154 9.04 0.19 -10.67
N SER A 155 7.89 0.55 -10.12
CA SER A 155 7.68 1.71 -9.27
C SER A 155 6.37 1.54 -8.52
N ASN A 156 6.26 2.19 -7.37
CA ASN A 156 5.03 2.27 -6.59
C ASN A 156 4.13 3.43 -7.05
N SER A 157 4.56 4.22 -8.03
CA SER A 157 3.76 5.30 -8.60
C SER A 157 3.84 5.39 -10.12
N ARG A 158 2.76 5.92 -10.69
CA ARG A 158 2.64 6.35 -12.08
C ARG A 158 2.26 7.81 -12.08
N VAL A 159 2.83 8.61 -12.97
CA VAL A 159 2.50 10.04 -13.09
C VAL A 159 1.86 10.27 -14.45
N SER A 160 0.73 10.97 -14.45
CA SER A 160 0.02 11.39 -15.66
C SER A 160 0.89 12.34 -16.49
N LYS A 161 0.79 12.25 -17.81
CA LYS A 161 1.34 13.29 -18.69
C LYS A 161 0.43 14.52 -18.66
N ASN A 162 1.03 15.71 -18.79
CA ASN A 162 0.33 17.00 -18.83
C ASN A 162 -0.63 17.21 -17.63
N PHE A 163 -0.21 16.75 -16.45
CA PHE A 163 -1.08 16.76 -15.27
C PHE A 163 -1.52 18.18 -14.88
N GLN A 164 -0.66 19.19 -15.07
CA GLN A 164 -1.00 20.61 -14.88
C GLN A 164 -2.13 21.10 -15.80
N GLU A 165 -2.04 20.81 -17.11
CA GLU A 165 -3.08 21.19 -18.07
C GLU A 165 -4.43 20.56 -17.72
N LYS A 166 -4.41 19.29 -17.27
CA LYS A 166 -5.62 18.60 -16.81
C LYS A 166 -6.18 19.23 -15.53
N ILE A 167 -5.35 19.69 -14.60
CA ILE A 167 -5.80 20.45 -13.41
C ILE A 167 -6.52 21.74 -13.84
N LYS A 168 -5.95 22.49 -14.79
CA LYS A 168 -6.59 23.69 -15.35
C LYS A 168 -7.95 23.35 -15.98
N PHE A 169 -8.00 22.30 -16.82
CA PHE A 169 -9.26 21.83 -17.42
C PHE A 169 -10.32 21.48 -16.38
N LEU A 170 -9.94 20.81 -15.28
CA LEU A 170 -10.86 20.51 -14.19
C LEU A 170 -11.37 21.78 -13.49
N LYS A 171 -10.50 22.75 -13.18
CA LYS A 171 -10.89 24.01 -12.54
C LYS A 171 -11.92 24.78 -13.39
N GLU A 172 -11.71 24.86 -14.70
CA GLU A 172 -12.62 25.54 -15.64
C GLU A 172 -13.96 24.82 -15.85
N ASN A 173 -14.06 23.54 -15.47
CA ASN A 173 -15.24 22.71 -15.73
C ASN A 173 -15.80 22.05 -14.47
N GLU A 174 -15.45 22.54 -13.28
CA GLU A 174 -15.78 21.87 -12.01
C GLU A 174 -17.30 21.72 -11.83
N GLU A 175 -18.09 22.74 -12.17
CA GLU A 175 -19.55 22.69 -12.04
C GLU A 175 -20.21 21.64 -12.94
N LYS A 176 -19.62 21.38 -14.13
CA LYS A 176 -20.12 20.40 -15.10
C LYS A 176 -19.98 18.96 -14.59
N LEU A 177 -19.17 18.72 -13.56
CA LEU A 177 -18.99 17.40 -12.96
C LEU A 177 -20.27 16.84 -12.31
N LYS A 178 -21.25 17.69 -11.97
CA LYS A 178 -22.58 17.25 -11.50
C LYS A 178 -23.35 16.51 -12.60
N ASN A 179 -23.06 16.79 -13.87
CA ASN A 179 -23.64 16.06 -15.00
C ASN A 179 -22.84 14.78 -15.26
N LEU A 180 -23.40 13.64 -14.85
CA LEU A 180 -22.75 12.34 -14.98
C LEU A 180 -22.50 11.92 -16.43
N SER A 181 -23.27 12.41 -17.40
CA SER A 181 -23.03 12.16 -18.82
C SER A 181 -21.78 12.92 -19.29
N TRP A 182 -21.68 14.20 -18.92
CA TRP A 182 -20.50 15.04 -19.20
C TRP A 182 -19.24 14.44 -18.58
N LEU A 183 -19.31 14.02 -17.31
CA LEU A 183 -18.21 13.35 -16.61
C LEU A 183 -17.68 12.15 -17.39
N LYS A 184 -18.57 11.23 -17.80
CA LYS A 184 -18.17 10.01 -18.52
C LYS A 184 -17.51 10.32 -19.86
N LYS A 185 -18.02 11.30 -20.60
CA LYS A 185 -17.46 11.72 -21.90
C LYS A 185 -16.09 12.38 -21.76
N ASN A 186 -15.84 13.09 -20.66
CA ASN A 186 -14.64 13.89 -20.44
C ASN A 186 -13.62 13.27 -19.49
N LEU A 187 -13.85 12.04 -18.99
CA LEU A 187 -13.00 11.39 -17.99
C LEU A 187 -11.50 11.38 -18.36
N LYS A 188 -11.17 11.21 -19.66
CA LYS A 188 -9.79 11.22 -20.18
C LYS A 188 -9.08 12.58 -20.09
N ASN A 189 -9.83 13.67 -20.01
CA ASN A 189 -9.30 15.03 -19.92
C ASN A 189 -9.09 15.45 -18.46
N LEU A 190 -9.65 14.70 -17.51
CA LEU A 190 -9.56 15.01 -16.10
C LEU A 190 -8.20 14.59 -15.52
N PRO A 191 -7.70 15.31 -14.50
CA PRO A 191 -6.45 15.00 -13.82
C PRO A 191 -6.71 13.83 -12.87
N LEU A 192 -6.85 12.63 -13.41
CA LEU A 192 -7.16 11.43 -12.62
C LEU A 192 -6.01 11.14 -11.65
N PHE A 193 -6.34 11.09 -10.37
CA PHE A 193 -5.40 10.69 -9.33
C PHE A 193 -6.01 9.56 -8.50
N ILE A 194 -5.44 8.36 -8.64
CA ILE A 194 -5.83 7.18 -7.88
C ILE A 194 -4.85 6.99 -6.71
N ILE A 195 -5.34 6.91 -5.49
CA ILE A 195 -4.50 6.78 -4.29
C ILE A 195 -4.97 5.66 -3.36
N GLU A 196 -4.01 4.95 -2.78
CA GLU A 196 -4.21 4.18 -1.55
C GLU A 196 -4.33 5.14 -0.36
N ALA A 197 -5.53 5.28 0.18
CA ALA A 197 -5.84 6.14 1.31
C ALA A 197 -5.77 5.35 2.62
N ASP A 198 -4.70 5.59 3.37
CA ASP A 198 -4.40 4.92 4.65
C ASP A 198 -5.21 5.53 5.81
N GLU A 199 -5.94 4.66 6.52
CA GLU A 199 -6.71 5.00 7.71
C GLU A 199 -5.85 5.20 8.96
N TYR A 200 -4.61 4.71 8.98
CA TYR A 200 -3.75 4.81 10.15
C TYR A 200 -3.54 6.26 10.56
N ARG A 201 -3.76 6.56 11.86
CA ARG A 201 -3.69 7.91 12.43
C ARG A 201 -4.52 8.95 11.68
N ASP A 202 -5.67 8.53 11.13
CA ASP A 202 -6.58 9.38 10.37
C ASP A 202 -5.90 10.05 9.15
N ALA A 203 -4.81 9.48 8.61
CA ALA A 203 -4.02 10.11 7.55
C ALA A 203 -4.84 10.41 6.29
N PHE A 204 -5.78 9.55 5.93
CA PHE A 204 -6.70 9.76 4.81
C PHE A 204 -7.61 10.98 4.94
N LEU A 205 -7.79 11.58 6.13
CA LEU A 205 -8.67 12.74 6.34
C LEU A 205 -8.10 14.01 5.71
N ASN A 206 -6.83 13.98 5.29
CA ASN A 206 -6.21 15.05 4.51
C ASN A 206 -6.72 15.08 3.05
N TYR A 207 -7.34 14.00 2.58
CA TYR A 207 -7.78 13.86 1.19
C TYR A 207 -9.26 14.21 1.02
N PHE A 208 -9.58 14.87 -0.10
CA PHE A 208 -10.93 15.26 -0.53
C PHE A 208 -11.25 14.65 -1.90
N PRO A 209 -11.51 13.34 -1.96
CA PRO A 209 -11.77 12.62 -3.20
C PRO A 209 -13.13 12.98 -3.80
N ARG A 210 -13.35 12.66 -5.08
CA ARG A 210 -14.69 12.62 -5.70
C ARG A 210 -15.26 11.20 -5.70
N ILE A 211 -14.39 10.18 -5.71
CA ILE A 211 -14.79 8.78 -5.60
C ILE A 211 -14.05 8.12 -4.43
N ILE A 212 -14.80 7.48 -3.53
CA ILE A 212 -14.25 6.58 -2.50
C ILE A 212 -14.67 5.15 -2.81
N ILE A 213 -13.71 4.24 -2.78
CA ILE A 213 -13.94 2.79 -2.83
C ILE A 213 -13.48 2.19 -1.50
N ILE A 214 -14.40 1.57 -0.76
CA ILE A 214 -14.09 0.90 0.51
C ILE A 214 -14.05 -0.60 0.28
N THR A 215 -12.87 -1.22 0.45
CA THR A 215 -12.68 -2.67 0.28
C THR A 215 -13.37 -3.46 1.39
N ASN A 216 -13.09 -3.12 2.64
CA ASN A 216 -13.64 -3.70 3.86
C ASN A 216 -13.38 -2.76 5.05
N VAL A 217 -14.04 -3.01 6.18
CA VAL A 217 -13.83 -2.29 7.44
C VAL A 217 -13.84 -3.33 8.55
N ASP A 218 -12.65 -3.83 8.86
CA ASP A 218 -12.36 -4.76 9.95
C ASP A 218 -11.47 -4.04 10.97
N TYR A 219 -11.64 -4.29 12.27
CA TYR A 219 -10.86 -3.59 13.30
C TYR A 219 -9.36 -3.90 13.15
N ASP A 220 -8.55 -2.86 13.00
CA ASP A 220 -7.08 -2.91 12.89
C ASP A 220 -6.48 -1.67 13.56
N HIS A 221 -5.15 -1.61 13.64
CA HIS A 221 -4.39 -0.55 14.29
C HIS A 221 -4.83 -0.28 15.75
N PRO A 222 -4.82 -1.31 16.62
CA PRO A 222 -5.20 -1.16 18.03
C PRO A 222 -4.24 -0.25 18.81
N ASP A 223 -3.08 0.09 18.23
CA ASP A 223 -2.13 1.07 18.74
C ASP A 223 -2.62 2.52 18.62
N TYR A 224 -3.62 2.80 17.78
CA TYR A 224 -4.23 4.12 17.59
C TYR A 224 -5.73 4.14 17.86
N PHE A 225 -6.48 3.18 17.32
CA PHE A 225 -7.93 3.11 17.50
C PHE A 225 -8.28 2.29 18.72
N LYS A 226 -9.04 2.87 19.65
CA LYS A 226 -9.44 2.20 20.91
C LYS A 226 -10.30 0.95 20.67
N ASN A 227 -11.17 1.01 19.67
CA ASN A 227 -12.13 -0.04 19.35
C ASN A 227 -12.71 0.13 17.93
N TYR A 228 -13.49 -0.86 17.48
CA TYR A 228 -14.17 -0.83 16.18
C TYR A 228 -15.06 0.40 15.95
N GLN A 229 -15.71 0.93 16.98
CA GLN A 229 -16.55 2.13 16.83
C GLN A 229 -15.72 3.38 16.51
N SER A 230 -14.59 3.57 17.18
CA SER A 230 -13.65 4.66 16.89
C SER A 230 -13.05 4.52 15.48
N TYR A 231 -12.74 3.30 15.07
CA TYR A 231 -12.28 2.97 13.72
C TYR A 231 -13.33 3.34 12.67
N LEU A 232 -14.57 2.85 12.81
CA LEU A 232 -15.68 3.16 11.90
C LEU A 232 -15.97 4.68 11.83
N LYS A 233 -15.91 5.39 12.97
CA LYS A 233 -16.11 6.85 13.01
C LYS A 233 -15.11 7.59 12.12
N SER A 234 -13.87 7.11 12.03
CA SER A 234 -12.86 7.66 11.14
C SER A 234 -13.27 7.55 9.66
N TYR A 235 -13.72 6.36 9.22
CA TYR A 235 -14.26 6.17 7.86
C TYR A 235 -15.46 7.07 7.58
N LEU A 236 -16.38 7.22 8.54
CA LEU A 236 -17.54 8.11 8.36
C LEU A 236 -17.13 9.58 8.21
N LYS A 237 -16.09 10.03 8.92
CA LYS A 237 -15.50 11.36 8.69
C LYS A 237 -14.91 11.46 7.29
N PHE A 238 -14.17 10.45 6.84
CA PHE A 238 -13.56 10.46 5.51
C PHE A 238 -14.58 10.51 4.37
N ILE A 239 -15.70 9.78 4.47
CA ILE A 239 -16.77 9.83 3.47
C ILE A 239 -17.35 11.26 3.35
N LYS A 240 -17.39 12.03 4.45
CA LYS A 240 -17.84 13.43 4.41
C LYS A 240 -16.90 14.36 3.62
N ASN A 241 -15.65 13.96 3.37
CA ASN A 241 -14.70 14.72 2.54
C ASN A 241 -14.97 14.57 1.03
N LEU A 242 -15.97 13.78 0.61
CA LEU A 242 -16.35 13.66 -0.79
C LEU A 242 -16.71 15.01 -1.41
N LYS A 243 -16.06 15.34 -2.54
CA LYS A 243 -16.38 16.47 -3.42
C LYS A 243 -17.28 16.02 -4.57
N GLU A 244 -18.01 16.95 -5.17
CA GLU A 244 -18.92 16.64 -6.28
C GLU A 244 -18.20 16.07 -7.51
N PRO A 245 -18.74 15.06 -8.23
CA PRO A 245 -19.83 14.20 -7.83
C PRO A 245 -19.39 13.33 -6.66
N LYS A 246 -20.21 13.28 -5.59
CA LYS A 246 -19.88 12.50 -4.39
C LYS A 246 -20.25 11.03 -4.62
N ILE A 247 -19.27 10.18 -4.91
CA ILE A 247 -19.53 8.76 -5.24
C ILE A 247 -18.87 7.85 -4.21
N LEU A 248 -19.67 6.95 -3.62
CA LEU A 248 -19.20 5.96 -2.67
C LEU A 248 -19.48 4.54 -3.18
N ILE A 249 -18.46 3.71 -3.32
CA ILE A 249 -18.57 2.33 -3.81
C ILE A 249 -18.20 1.34 -2.70
N THR A 250 -19.12 0.45 -2.35
CA THR A 250 -18.96 -0.46 -1.20
C THR A 250 -19.59 -1.83 -1.43
N HIS A 251 -19.13 -2.83 -0.68
CA HIS A 251 -19.80 -4.12 -0.56
C HIS A 251 -20.99 -4.09 0.42
N LYS A 252 -20.81 -3.40 1.55
CA LYS A 252 -21.79 -3.32 2.64
C LYS A 252 -22.50 -1.97 2.63
N ASN A 253 -23.62 -1.90 3.33
CA ASN A 253 -24.31 -0.64 3.58
C ASN A 253 -23.46 0.21 4.55
N PHE A 254 -23.38 1.50 4.26
CA PHE A 254 -22.86 2.52 5.19
C PHE A 254 -24.02 3.46 5.54
N PRO A 255 -23.95 4.15 6.70
CA PRO A 255 -24.90 5.21 7.02
C PRO A 255 -25.08 6.16 5.84
N PHE A 256 -26.34 6.48 5.54
CA PHE A 256 -26.68 7.38 4.44
C PHE A 256 -25.97 8.73 4.61
N GLN A 257 -25.38 9.22 3.53
CA GLN A 257 -24.83 10.58 3.49
C GLN A 257 -25.59 11.40 2.45
N LYS A 258 -26.08 12.57 2.87
CA LYS A 258 -26.85 13.47 2.01
C LYS A 258 -26.06 13.80 0.74
N ASN A 259 -26.74 13.77 -0.41
CA ASN A 259 -26.19 14.07 -1.73
C ASN A 259 -24.99 13.18 -2.15
N THR A 260 -24.86 11.99 -1.57
CA THR A 260 -23.84 11.00 -1.98
C THR A 260 -24.51 9.91 -2.82
N LEU A 261 -23.92 9.58 -3.97
CA LEU A 261 -24.32 8.44 -4.78
C LEU A 261 -23.69 7.15 -4.22
N HIS A 262 -24.48 6.38 -3.48
CA HIS A 262 -24.07 5.09 -2.92
C HIS A 262 -24.22 3.97 -3.98
N LEU A 263 -23.11 3.50 -4.53
CA LEU A 263 -23.07 2.38 -5.47
C LEU A 263 -22.71 1.08 -4.74
N LYS A 264 -23.73 0.25 -4.53
CA LYS A 264 -23.56 -1.05 -3.89
C LYS A 264 -23.16 -2.12 -4.90
N VAL A 265 -22.12 -2.89 -4.57
CA VAL A 265 -21.74 -4.05 -5.36
C VAL A 265 -22.81 -5.15 -5.24
N LYS A 266 -23.39 -5.52 -6.39
CA LYS A 266 -24.25 -6.70 -6.48
C LYS A 266 -23.40 -7.97 -6.49
N LYS A 267 -23.92 -9.05 -5.89
CA LYS A 267 -23.26 -10.37 -5.92
C LYS A 267 -23.04 -10.79 -7.38
N ILE A 268 -21.82 -11.20 -7.71
CA ILE A 268 -21.45 -11.70 -9.03
C ILE A 268 -21.20 -13.20 -8.89
N ASN A 269 -21.86 -14.01 -9.72
CA ASN A 269 -21.76 -15.47 -9.68
C ASN A 269 -20.59 -16.01 -10.54
N THR A 270 -19.96 -15.16 -11.34
CA THR A 270 -18.83 -15.51 -12.21
C THR A 270 -17.52 -14.89 -11.71
N ASN A 271 -16.43 -15.66 -11.80
CA ASN A 271 -15.11 -15.16 -11.46
C ASN A 271 -14.52 -14.36 -12.63
N PHE A 272 -13.88 -13.24 -12.30
CA PHE A 272 -13.09 -12.49 -13.27
C PHE A 272 -11.78 -13.22 -13.60
N PRO A 273 -11.30 -13.12 -14.85
CA PRO A 273 -10.02 -13.68 -15.26
C PRO A 273 -8.89 -12.89 -14.61
N PHE A 274 -8.34 -13.42 -13.51
CA PHE A 274 -7.29 -12.75 -12.73
C PHE A 274 -6.18 -13.76 -12.39
N PRO A 275 -4.90 -13.44 -12.64
CA PRO A 275 -3.80 -14.41 -12.49
C PRO A 275 -3.44 -14.72 -11.03
N ILE A 276 -3.86 -13.86 -10.11
CA ILE A 276 -3.65 -14.02 -8.67
C ILE A 276 -4.88 -14.69 -8.06
N PRO A 277 -4.72 -15.83 -7.36
CA PRO A 277 -5.85 -16.53 -6.75
C PRO A 277 -6.33 -15.81 -5.49
N GLY A 278 -7.62 -15.96 -5.19
CA GLY A 278 -8.18 -15.56 -3.89
C GLY A 278 -9.59 -14.99 -4.01
N LYS A 279 -10.48 -15.40 -3.09
CA LYS A 279 -11.85 -14.86 -3.04
C LYS A 279 -11.86 -13.35 -2.74
N HIS A 280 -10.95 -12.89 -1.88
CA HIS A 280 -10.80 -11.47 -1.55
C HIS A 280 -10.41 -10.63 -2.79
N PHE A 281 -9.57 -11.14 -3.68
CA PHE A 281 -9.30 -10.46 -4.96
C PHE A 281 -10.57 -10.36 -5.80
N GLN A 282 -11.35 -11.44 -5.93
CA GLN A 282 -12.62 -11.39 -6.68
C GLN A 282 -13.63 -10.39 -6.10
N GLN A 283 -13.69 -10.29 -4.77
CA GLN A 283 -14.48 -9.25 -4.08
C GLN A 283 -13.98 -7.85 -4.48
N ASN A 284 -12.69 -7.56 -4.37
CA ASN A 284 -12.13 -6.27 -4.77
C ASN A 284 -12.36 -5.96 -6.26
N LEU A 285 -12.22 -6.95 -7.14
CA LEU A 285 -12.49 -6.80 -8.57
C LEU A 285 -13.96 -6.48 -8.87
N SER A 286 -14.89 -6.93 -8.03
CA SER A 286 -16.30 -6.58 -8.18
C SER A 286 -16.62 -5.13 -7.79
N LEU A 287 -15.86 -4.52 -6.86
CA LEU A 287 -15.89 -3.06 -6.63
C LEU A 287 -15.42 -2.31 -7.89
N LEU A 288 -14.32 -2.75 -8.49
CA LEU A 288 -13.79 -2.14 -9.72
C LEU A 288 -14.73 -2.34 -10.91
N ASN A 289 -15.41 -3.48 -11.01
CA ASN A 289 -16.45 -3.70 -12.02
C ASN A 289 -17.69 -2.81 -11.78
N CYS A 290 -18.02 -2.50 -10.53
CA CYS A 290 -19.07 -1.53 -10.21
C CYS A 290 -18.69 -0.13 -10.71
N LEU A 291 -17.47 0.33 -10.41
CA LEU A 291 -16.93 1.58 -10.96
C LEU A 291 -16.93 1.58 -12.50
N ARG A 292 -16.48 0.48 -13.11
CA ARG A 292 -16.48 0.29 -14.57
C ARG A 292 -17.86 0.48 -15.16
N LYS A 293 -18.90 -0.15 -14.58
CA LYS A 293 -20.30 0.01 -15.02
C LYS A 293 -20.76 1.45 -14.89
N PHE A 294 -20.49 2.07 -13.75
CA PHE A 294 -20.84 3.47 -13.49
C PHE A 294 -20.23 4.42 -14.53
N LEU A 295 -18.93 4.28 -14.80
CA LEU A 295 -18.18 5.07 -15.78
C LEU A 295 -18.40 4.65 -17.24
N SER A 296 -19.28 3.67 -17.50
CA SER A 296 -19.54 3.12 -18.85
C SER A 296 -18.27 2.63 -19.57
N LEU A 297 -17.30 2.07 -18.83
CA LEU A 297 -16.05 1.58 -19.42
C LEU A 297 -16.24 0.22 -20.11
N PRO A 298 -15.60 -0.04 -21.27
CA PRO A 298 -15.77 -1.27 -22.05
C PRO A 298 -15.42 -2.54 -21.26
N PHE A 299 -16.36 -3.50 -21.19
CA PHE A 299 -16.17 -4.73 -20.42
C PHE A 299 -15.06 -5.62 -20.99
N SER A 300 -14.93 -5.72 -22.31
CA SER A 300 -13.87 -6.50 -22.97
C SER A 300 -12.47 -5.99 -22.62
N LYS A 301 -12.24 -4.67 -22.66
CA LYS A 301 -10.98 -4.04 -22.27
C LYS A 301 -10.69 -4.24 -20.78
N PHE A 302 -11.70 -4.14 -19.93
CA PHE A 302 -11.58 -4.43 -18.50
C PHE A 302 -11.12 -5.88 -18.26
N LEU A 303 -11.76 -6.88 -18.87
CA LEU A 303 -11.36 -8.28 -18.73
C LEU A 303 -9.94 -8.54 -19.26
N LYS A 304 -9.57 -7.93 -20.40
CA LYS A 304 -8.21 -8.03 -20.96
C LYS A 304 -7.18 -7.45 -20.00
N SER A 305 -7.45 -6.30 -19.40
CA SER A 305 -6.58 -5.67 -18.40
C SER A 305 -6.40 -6.56 -17.17
N LEU A 306 -7.49 -7.12 -16.62
CA LEU A 306 -7.42 -8.04 -15.49
C LEU A 306 -6.60 -9.29 -15.78
N LYS A 307 -6.79 -9.89 -16.97
CA LYS A 307 -6.07 -11.10 -17.41
C LYS A 307 -4.55 -10.85 -17.48
N ASN A 308 -4.16 -9.65 -17.90
CA ASN A 308 -2.76 -9.28 -18.14
C ASN A 308 -2.06 -8.64 -16.94
N TYR A 309 -2.76 -8.46 -15.82
CA TYR A 309 -2.19 -7.83 -14.62
C TYR A 309 -1.05 -8.67 -14.03
N LYS A 310 0.14 -8.09 -13.88
CA LYS A 310 1.34 -8.82 -13.42
C LYS A 310 1.46 -8.95 -11.89
N GLY A 311 0.73 -8.13 -11.13
CA GLY A 311 0.83 -8.10 -9.67
C GLY A 311 1.59 -6.89 -9.12
N ILE A 312 1.58 -6.79 -7.79
CA ILE A 312 2.47 -5.91 -7.03
C ILE A 312 3.42 -6.77 -6.21
N ARG A 313 4.60 -6.24 -5.90
CA ARG A 313 5.57 -6.95 -5.06
C ARG A 313 4.95 -7.26 -3.70
N ARG A 314 5.33 -8.42 -3.16
CA ARG A 314 4.90 -8.92 -1.85
C ARG A 314 3.39 -9.12 -1.71
N ARG A 315 2.63 -9.30 -2.79
CA ARG A 315 1.19 -9.70 -2.72
C ARG A 315 0.96 -10.90 -3.62
N PHE A 316 1.10 -12.09 -3.05
CA PHE A 316 1.15 -13.37 -3.76
C PHE A 316 2.18 -13.33 -4.91
N GLU A 317 3.34 -12.74 -4.65
CA GLU A 317 4.38 -12.56 -5.67
C GLU A 317 5.11 -13.89 -5.90
N ILE A 318 5.14 -14.38 -7.15
CA ILE A 318 5.95 -15.54 -7.50
C ILE A 318 7.36 -15.05 -7.82
N ILE A 319 8.27 -15.12 -6.86
CA ILE A 319 9.68 -14.70 -7.02
C ILE A 319 10.44 -15.68 -7.91
N LYS A 320 10.23 -16.99 -7.71
CA LYS A 320 10.88 -18.03 -8.51
C LYS A 320 9.93 -19.19 -8.75
N LYS A 321 9.97 -19.72 -9.98
CA LYS A 321 9.23 -20.92 -10.36
C LYS A 321 10.11 -21.85 -11.17
N THR A 322 10.20 -23.11 -10.73
CA THR A 322 10.83 -24.22 -11.45
C THR A 322 9.84 -25.38 -11.58
N LYS A 323 10.24 -26.49 -12.22
CA LYS A 323 9.41 -27.70 -12.32
C LYS A 323 9.07 -28.31 -10.95
N ARG A 324 9.92 -28.11 -9.93
CA ARG A 324 9.81 -28.75 -8.60
C ARG A 324 9.55 -27.79 -7.45
N LEU A 325 9.88 -26.50 -7.60
CA LEU A 325 9.81 -25.51 -6.53
C LEU A 325 9.15 -24.23 -7.03
N THR A 326 8.19 -23.70 -6.27
CA THR A 326 7.70 -22.33 -6.42
C THR A 326 7.97 -21.57 -5.12
N PHE A 327 8.69 -20.46 -5.20
CA PHE A 327 8.88 -19.53 -4.08
C PHE A 327 7.91 -18.36 -4.26
N ILE A 328 7.15 -18.08 -3.21
CA ILE A 328 6.14 -17.03 -3.17
C ILE A 328 6.40 -16.11 -1.98
N ASP A 329 6.25 -14.80 -2.16
CA ASP A 329 6.27 -13.84 -1.05
C ASP A 329 4.93 -13.14 -0.89
N ASP A 330 4.52 -12.93 0.36
CA ASP A 330 3.32 -12.19 0.72
C ASP A 330 3.50 -11.33 1.98
N TYR A 331 2.97 -10.11 1.92
CA TYR A 331 3.02 -9.10 2.97
C TYR A 331 1.98 -9.33 4.08
N ALA A 332 1.14 -10.35 3.98
CA ALA A 332 0.15 -10.69 4.99
C ALA A 332 0.79 -10.76 6.39
N HIS A 333 0.23 -9.99 7.31
CA HIS A 333 0.75 -9.86 8.67
C HIS A 333 -0.36 -9.82 9.72
N HIS A 334 -1.63 -9.71 9.31
CA HIS A 334 -2.79 -9.91 10.16
C HIS A 334 -3.32 -11.36 10.04
N PRO A 335 -3.87 -12.01 11.09
CA PRO A 335 -4.32 -13.40 11.04
C PRO A 335 -5.26 -13.72 9.86
N ASN A 336 -6.23 -12.85 9.58
CA ASN A 336 -7.17 -13.04 8.47
C ASN A 336 -6.47 -12.99 7.09
N GLU A 337 -5.44 -12.15 6.94
CA GLU A 337 -4.65 -12.07 5.70
C GLU A 337 -3.81 -13.33 5.51
N VAL A 338 -3.12 -13.78 6.56
CA VAL A 338 -2.31 -15.01 6.53
C VAL A 338 -3.17 -16.22 6.17
N PHE A 339 -4.36 -16.33 6.77
CA PHE A 339 -5.29 -17.42 6.47
C PHE A 339 -5.84 -17.33 5.04
N SER A 340 -6.19 -16.13 4.58
CA SER A 340 -6.65 -15.89 3.20
C SER A 340 -5.59 -16.21 2.15
N PHE A 341 -4.32 -15.90 2.44
CA PHE A 341 -3.17 -16.26 1.62
C PHE A 341 -3.01 -17.78 1.55
N TYR A 342 -3.03 -18.47 2.70
CA TYR A 342 -2.99 -19.93 2.76
C TYR A 342 -4.13 -20.59 1.95
N GLN A 343 -5.36 -20.10 2.07
CA GLN A 343 -6.48 -20.61 1.28
C GLN A 343 -6.22 -20.47 -0.22
N SER A 344 -5.65 -19.34 -0.63
CA SER A 344 -5.30 -19.06 -2.03
C SER A 344 -4.19 -19.99 -2.53
N LEU A 345 -3.18 -20.28 -1.70
CA LEU A 345 -2.17 -21.30 -1.97
C LEU A 345 -2.77 -22.69 -2.11
N LYS A 346 -3.71 -23.07 -1.23
CA LYS A 346 -4.37 -24.38 -1.26
C LYS A 346 -5.14 -24.58 -2.57
N ILE A 347 -5.84 -23.55 -3.05
CA ILE A 347 -6.60 -23.60 -4.31
C ILE A 347 -5.66 -23.71 -5.51
N LYS A 348 -4.61 -22.88 -5.59
CA LYS A 348 -3.70 -22.83 -6.74
C LYS A 348 -2.72 -24.00 -6.79
N PHE A 349 -2.29 -24.50 -5.64
CA PHE A 349 -1.24 -25.53 -5.51
C PHE A 349 -1.75 -26.79 -4.78
N LYS A 350 -2.91 -27.32 -5.17
CA LYS A 350 -3.54 -28.52 -4.57
C LYS A 350 -2.61 -29.75 -4.48
N ARG A 351 -1.74 -29.92 -5.48
CA ARG A 351 -0.82 -31.07 -5.61
C ARG A 351 0.56 -30.87 -4.98
N TYR A 352 0.86 -29.68 -4.45
CA TYR A 352 2.20 -29.36 -3.92
C TYR A 352 2.20 -29.49 -2.40
N LYS A 353 3.33 -29.96 -1.85
CA LYS A 353 3.69 -29.77 -0.44
C LYS A 353 4.00 -28.30 -0.22
N LYS A 354 3.66 -27.75 0.94
CA LYS A 354 3.77 -26.32 1.23
C LYS A 354 4.53 -26.13 2.53
N ILE A 355 5.44 -25.16 2.55
CA ILE A 355 6.05 -24.64 3.76
C ILE A 355 5.72 -23.16 3.82
N LEU A 356 5.03 -22.76 4.88
CA LEU A 356 4.72 -21.37 5.20
C LEU A 356 5.72 -20.90 6.24
N ILE A 357 6.53 -19.91 5.88
CA ILE A 357 7.52 -19.27 6.73
C ILE A 357 6.88 -17.97 7.21
N PHE A 358 6.36 -17.96 8.43
CA PHE A 358 5.71 -16.78 9.00
C PHE A 358 6.69 -16.02 9.89
N GLN A 359 6.89 -14.74 9.59
CA GLN A 359 7.61 -13.81 10.44
C GLN A 359 6.60 -12.80 11.02
N PRO A 360 6.34 -12.83 12.34
CA PRO A 360 5.48 -11.85 12.97
C PRO A 360 6.03 -10.43 12.76
N HIS A 361 5.14 -9.50 12.41
CA HIS A 361 5.41 -8.07 12.43
C HIS A 361 4.17 -7.38 12.98
N THR A 362 4.14 -6.91 14.21
CA THR A 362 5.25 -6.66 15.14
C THR A 362 5.03 -7.33 16.51
N PHE A 363 5.88 -7.05 17.52
CA PHE A 363 5.75 -7.60 18.88
C PHE A 363 4.40 -7.28 19.53
N THR A 364 3.95 -6.02 19.47
CA THR A 364 2.65 -5.63 20.05
C THR A 364 1.50 -6.29 19.31
N ARG A 365 1.54 -6.34 17.97
CA ARG A 365 0.52 -7.02 17.16
C ARG A 365 0.45 -8.50 17.49
N LEU A 366 1.59 -9.18 17.58
CA LEU A 366 1.63 -10.58 17.97
C LEU A 366 1.03 -10.79 19.37
N HIS A 367 1.34 -9.90 20.32
CA HIS A 367 0.80 -9.99 21.67
C HIS A 367 -0.72 -9.85 21.70
N PHE A 368 -1.26 -8.81 21.05
CA PHE A 368 -2.70 -8.53 21.06
C PHE A 368 -3.51 -9.53 20.23
N LEU A 369 -2.93 -10.08 19.14
CA LEU A 369 -3.61 -11.03 18.25
C LEU A 369 -3.14 -12.48 18.44
N PHE A 370 -2.54 -12.80 19.58
CA PHE A 370 -1.86 -14.07 19.82
C PHE A 370 -2.81 -15.28 19.70
N ASP A 371 -4.03 -15.13 20.20
CA ASP A 371 -5.01 -16.21 20.22
C ASP A 371 -5.63 -16.41 18.84
N GLU A 372 -5.85 -15.34 18.09
CA GLU A 372 -6.26 -15.37 16.68
C GLU A 372 -5.19 -16.02 15.81
N PHE A 373 -3.90 -15.67 15.98
CA PHE A 373 -2.79 -16.38 15.33
C PHE A 373 -2.77 -17.87 15.70
N SER A 374 -2.94 -18.17 16.99
CA SER A 374 -3.01 -19.55 17.49
C SER A 374 -4.12 -20.34 16.78
N GLU A 375 -5.30 -19.76 16.64
CA GLU A 375 -6.45 -20.39 15.98
C GLU A 375 -6.22 -20.64 14.49
N ILE A 376 -5.72 -19.65 13.74
CA ILE A 376 -5.50 -19.84 12.30
C ILE A 376 -4.42 -20.89 12.03
N PHE A 377 -3.36 -20.94 12.83
CA PHE A 377 -2.28 -21.92 12.64
C PHE A 377 -2.73 -23.32 13.06
N LYS A 378 -3.57 -23.46 14.09
CA LYS A 378 -4.27 -24.74 14.38
C LYS A 378 -5.08 -25.21 13.18
N LYS A 379 -5.83 -24.31 12.52
CA LYS A 379 -6.61 -24.65 11.31
C LYS A 379 -5.71 -25.04 10.13
N ILE A 380 -4.59 -24.34 9.92
CA ILE A 380 -3.64 -24.64 8.84
C ILE A 380 -2.93 -25.98 9.09
N LYS A 381 -2.51 -26.27 10.33
CA LYS A 381 -1.80 -27.51 10.70
C LYS A 381 -2.60 -28.79 10.44
N LYS A 382 -3.93 -28.70 10.36
CA LYS A 382 -4.79 -29.83 9.95
C LYS A 382 -4.53 -30.27 8.49
N ASP A 383 -3.97 -29.41 7.64
CA ASP A 383 -3.55 -29.79 6.29
C ASP A 383 -2.20 -30.51 6.31
N LYS A 384 -2.23 -31.85 6.18
CA LYS A 384 -1.04 -32.71 6.14
C LYS A 384 -0.04 -32.37 5.03
N LYS A 385 -0.43 -31.58 4.01
CA LYS A 385 0.48 -31.12 2.95
C LYS A 385 1.14 -29.78 3.26
N THR A 386 0.81 -29.15 4.38
CA THR A 386 1.26 -27.81 4.74
C THR A 386 1.99 -27.84 6.08
N LYS A 387 3.23 -27.33 6.08
CA LYS A 387 4.01 -27.11 7.29
C LYS A 387 4.12 -25.60 7.54
N VAL A 388 4.00 -25.20 8.81
CA VAL A 388 4.18 -23.81 9.23
C VAL A 388 5.45 -23.73 10.06
N LEU A 389 6.29 -22.75 9.76
CA LEU A 389 7.51 -22.41 10.49
C LEU A 389 7.35 -20.98 11.03
N ILE A 390 7.86 -20.73 12.23
CA ILE A 390 7.88 -19.40 12.84
C ILE A 390 9.31 -18.87 12.82
N LEU A 391 9.53 -17.72 12.21
CA LEU A 391 10.78 -16.96 12.31
C LEU A 391 10.64 -15.89 13.40
N LYS A 392 11.76 -15.53 14.03
CA LYS A 392 11.85 -14.43 14.99
C LYS A 392 11.07 -13.19 14.54
N THR A 393 10.32 -12.61 15.48
CA THR A 393 9.53 -11.39 15.26
C THR A 393 10.39 -10.23 14.74
N PHE A 394 9.93 -9.56 13.68
CA PHE A 394 10.58 -8.37 13.13
C PHE A 394 10.08 -7.11 13.88
N PRO A 395 10.97 -6.36 14.57
CA PRO A 395 10.59 -5.19 15.37
C PRO A 395 10.09 -4.03 14.52
N SER A 396 9.31 -3.14 15.12
CA SER A 396 9.12 -1.77 14.61
C SER A 396 9.67 -0.76 15.61
N ALA A 397 10.40 0.24 15.10
CA ALA A 397 10.89 1.36 15.92
C ALA A 397 9.76 2.14 16.62
N ARG A 398 8.51 1.99 16.14
CA ARG A 398 7.31 2.69 16.63
C ARG A 398 6.71 2.10 17.91
N GLU A 399 7.19 0.97 18.40
CA GLU A 399 6.52 0.23 19.49
C GLU A 399 7.18 0.34 20.87
N LYS A 400 8.33 1.01 20.97
CA LYS A 400 9.14 1.05 22.20
C LYS A 400 8.31 1.44 23.43
N GLU A 401 7.50 2.49 23.32
CA GLU A 401 6.67 2.99 24.42
C GLU A 401 5.56 2.03 24.86
N ILE A 402 4.94 1.33 23.91
CA ILE A 402 3.86 0.38 24.21
C ILE A 402 4.43 -0.88 24.85
N LEU A 403 5.57 -1.36 24.36
CA LEU A 403 6.22 -2.57 24.87
C LEU A 403 6.58 -2.44 26.36
N ILE A 404 7.03 -1.26 26.80
CA ILE A 404 7.34 -0.99 28.22
C ILE A 404 6.11 -1.17 29.12
N LYS A 405 4.91 -0.91 28.60
CA LYS A 405 3.66 -1.00 29.38
C LYS A 405 3.13 -2.44 29.48
N ILE A 406 3.65 -3.38 28.71
CA ILE A 406 3.18 -4.76 28.69
C ILE A 406 3.95 -5.58 29.73
N LYS A 407 3.28 -5.96 30.83
CA LYS A 407 3.88 -6.74 31.92
C LYS A 407 4.38 -8.12 31.50
N LYS A 408 3.61 -8.83 30.65
CA LYS A 408 3.94 -10.17 30.16
C LYS A 408 3.67 -10.26 28.66
N LEU A 409 4.70 -9.95 27.88
CA LEU A 409 4.63 -9.98 26.42
C LEU A 409 4.44 -11.43 25.95
N LYS A 410 3.50 -11.65 25.03
CA LYS A 410 3.33 -12.95 24.39
C LYS A 410 4.26 -13.01 23.17
N THR A 411 5.07 -14.06 23.04
CA THR A 411 6.19 -14.10 22.08
C THR A 411 6.02 -15.11 20.95
N ASP A 412 6.83 -14.97 19.90
CA ASP A 412 6.94 -15.91 18.78
C ASP A 412 7.35 -17.32 19.23
N LYS A 413 8.26 -17.42 20.21
CA LYS A 413 8.66 -18.69 20.84
C LYS A 413 7.50 -19.37 21.55
N GLU A 414 6.71 -18.60 22.32
CA GLU A 414 5.53 -19.13 23.00
C GLU A 414 4.46 -19.59 22.01
N LEU A 415 4.26 -18.84 20.91
CA LEU A 415 3.35 -19.25 19.85
C LEU A 415 3.78 -20.57 19.21
N ALA A 416 5.07 -20.68 18.85
CA ALA A 416 5.65 -21.89 18.26
C ALA A 416 5.53 -23.07 19.21
N LYS A 417 5.86 -22.89 20.50
CA LYS A 417 5.75 -23.91 21.55
C LYS A 417 4.30 -24.36 21.75
N LYS A 418 3.36 -23.43 21.91
CA LYS A 418 1.92 -23.71 22.10
C LYS A 418 1.33 -24.55 20.97
N LEU A 419 1.84 -24.39 19.76
CA LEU A 419 1.35 -25.06 18.56
C LEU A 419 2.20 -26.25 18.12
N ASN A 420 3.32 -26.53 18.80
CA ASN A 420 4.35 -27.48 18.39
C ASN A 420 4.75 -27.26 16.91
N LEU A 421 5.28 -26.05 16.63
CA LEU A 421 5.82 -25.62 15.34
C LEU A 421 7.33 -25.41 15.46
N ASP A 422 8.06 -25.61 14.36
CA ASP A 422 9.49 -25.30 14.35
C ASP A 422 9.69 -23.78 14.41
N TYR A 423 10.68 -23.38 15.19
CA TYR A 423 11.06 -22.01 15.44
C TYR A 423 12.50 -21.76 14.98
N PHE A 424 12.75 -20.60 14.38
CA PHE A 424 14.07 -20.19 13.92
C PHE A 424 14.38 -18.76 14.39
N GLU A 425 15.60 -18.56 14.90
CA GLU A 425 16.09 -17.24 15.33
C GLU A 425 16.63 -16.40 14.16
N ASN A 426 17.20 -17.05 13.15
CA ASN A 426 17.94 -16.42 12.06
C ASN A 426 17.64 -17.10 10.70
N PHE A 427 18.07 -16.47 9.61
CA PHE A 427 17.79 -16.94 8.25
C PHE A 427 18.69 -18.12 7.86
N GLU A 428 19.90 -18.21 8.41
CA GLU A 428 20.91 -19.22 8.13
C GLU A 428 20.43 -20.61 8.56
N ASP A 429 19.99 -20.74 9.80
CA ASP A 429 19.46 -21.99 10.37
C ASP A 429 18.19 -22.42 9.65
N LEU A 430 17.31 -21.46 9.35
CA LEU A 430 16.11 -21.70 8.56
C LEU A 430 16.46 -22.21 7.15
N ALA A 431 17.43 -21.58 6.48
CA ALA A 431 17.85 -21.98 5.15
C ALA A 431 18.47 -23.39 5.14
N LYS A 432 19.30 -23.72 6.14
CA LYS A 432 19.86 -25.07 6.32
C LYS A 432 18.75 -26.12 6.45
N PHE A 433 17.79 -25.86 7.35
CA PHE A 433 16.63 -26.74 7.52
C PHE A 433 15.82 -26.92 6.23
N LEU A 434 15.58 -25.84 5.49
CA LEU A 434 14.83 -25.89 4.23
C LEU A 434 15.57 -26.70 3.15
N LYS A 435 16.89 -26.51 3.00
CA LYS A 435 17.73 -27.27 2.05
C LYS A 435 17.70 -28.77 2.37
N GLU A 436 17.69 -29.15 3.63
CA GLU A 436 17.56 -30.55 4.05
C GLU A 436 16.14 -31.11 3.83
N LYS A 437 15.10 -30.31 4.06
CA LYS A 437 13.71 -30.77 3.99
C LYS A 437 13.19 -30.91 2.55
N ILE A 438 13.59 -30.01 1.67
CA ILE A 438 13.10 -29.91 0.30
C ILE A 438 13.87 -30.89 -0.58
N LYS A 439 13.39 -32.13 -0.60
CA LYS A 439 13.90 -33.20 -1.47
C LYS A 439 12.92 -33.49 -2.61
N LYS A 440 12.77 -34.76 -3.02
CA LYS A 440 11.86 -35.21 -4.08
C LYS A 440 10.43 -34.68 -3.89
N GLY A 441 9.78 -34.33 -5.01
CA GLY A 441 8.39 -33.86 -5.06
C GLY A 441 8.23 -32.43 -5.56
N ARG A 442 7.00 -31.92 -5.48
CA ARG A 442 6.64 -30.55 -5.85
C ARG A 442 6.36 -29.72 -4.60
N TRP A 443 7.10 -28.64 -4.43
CA TRP A 443 7.09 -27.79 -3.25
C TRP A 443 6.67 -26.36 -3.57
N VAL A 444 5.93 -25.76 -2.64
CA VAL A 444 5.75 -24.32 -2.53
C VAL A 444 6.39 -23.88 -1.23
N LEU A 445 7.30 -22.91 -1.32
CA LEU A 445 7.76 -22.14 -0.18
C LEU A 445 7.06 -20.79 -0.23
N ALA A 446 6.55 -20.36 0.92
CA ALA A 446 5.94 -19.04 1.04
C ALA A 446 6.55 -18.28 2.22
N SER A 447 7.19 -17.15 1.95
CA SER A 447 7.53 -16.15 2.98
C SER A 447 6.31 -15.27 3.24
N ILE A 448 5.94 -15.11 4.50
CA ILE A 448 4.73 -14.42 4.92
C ILE A 448 5.06 -13.47 6.07
N GLY A 449 4.89 -12.18 5.86
CA GLY A 449 5.10 -11.17 6.88
C GLY A 449 5.46 -9.80 6.30
N ALA A 450 5.21 -8.75 7.07
CA ALA A 450 5.52 -7.37 6.66
C ALA A 450 6.98 -6.96 6.90
N GLY A 451 7.76 -7.77 7.65
CA GLY A 451 9.18 -7.57 7.88
C GLY A 451 10.06 -7.97 6.70
N ASP A 452 11.26 -8.46 7.00
CA ASP A 452 12.29 -8.81 6.03
C ASP A 452 12.31 -10.29 5.62
N VAL A 453 11.29 -11.07 6.01
CA VAL A 453 11.17 -12.51 5.71
C VAL A 453 11.38 -12.88 4.24
N TYR A 454 11.10 -11.97 3.30
CA TYR A 454 11.33 -12.19 1.86
C TYR A 454 12.81 -12.45 1.53
N LYS A 455 13.75 -11.95 2.37
CA LYS A 455 15.20 -12.16 2.22
C LYS A 455 15.61 -13.62 2.35
N ILE A 456 14.79 -14.50 2.96
CA ILE A 456 15.09 -15.95 3.01
C ILE A 456 15.35 -16.54 1.62
N PHE A 457 14.77 -15.95 0.56
CA PHE A 457 15.04 -16.38 -0.80
C PHE A 457 16.53 -16.27 -1.18
N ASP A 458 17.22 -15.23 -0.70
CA ASP A 458 18.65 -15.02 -1.01
C ASP A 458 19.54 -16.05 -0.30
N PHE A 459 19.16 -16.51 0.89
CA PHE A 459 19.87 -17.58 1.61
C PHE A 459 19.64 -18.98 1.01
N LEU A 460 18.62 -19.11 0.15
CA LEU A 460 18.31 -20.36 -0.56
C LEU A 460 18.94 -20.45 -1.95
N LYS A 461 19.50 -19.35 -2.47
CA LYS A 461 20.38 -19.38 -3.64
C LYS A 461 21.63 -20.21 -3.30
#